data_AF-A0AA35K4Y8-F1
#
_entry.id   AF-A0AA35K4Y8-F1
#
_cell.length_a   1.000
_cell.length_b   1.000
_cell.length_c   1.000
_cell.angle_alpha   90.00
_cell.angle_beta   90.00
_cell.angle_gamma   90.00
#
_symmetry.space_group_name_H-M   'P 1'
#
loop_
_entity.id
_entity.type
_entity.pdbx_description
1 polymer ?
#
loop_
_entity_poly.entity_id
_entity_poly.type
_entity_poly.pdbx_seq_one_letter_code
_entity_poly.pdbx_strand_id
1 'polypeptide(L)'
;MEEAPPPPPAAAASPRDCRVRCCSRRQTAELLDYCQPFVRKLGEGQPVEAESLEQAVVEAIWNFETAVQENITVNGLPWQESSDDPQNDTDIKLLEDQLDELIVEVASKRNQYPRKIQVHVVQALKRKQELLGCYRPLANHQEIKAEPSQDSRMADLRLSTKTASRDIGESFKSLSSLVEKAEGFSKALSMQPTLGLCKLHQEICSGSEVKRRITLKSKIFLSQVEVTPPESGTSNSILLKKKRRSYSPQKHYPLRAGVINLDT
;
A
#
# COMPACT_ATOMS: atom_id res chain seq x y z
N MET A 1 -28.01 25.56 47.39
CA MET A 1 -29.20 25.76 46.54
C MET A 1 -28.77 26.75 45.48
N GLU A 2 -28.47 26.23 44.30
CA GLU A 2 -27.97 27.02 43.17
C GLU A 2 -29.20 27.52 42.40
N GLU A 3 -29.37 28.84 42.36
CA GLU A 3 -30.48 29.51 41.71
C GLU A 3 -30.27 29.46 40.18
N ALA A 4 -31.18 28.80 39.47
CA ALA A 4 -31.10 28.63 38.03
C ALA A 4 -31.23 29.99 37.32
N PRO A 5 -30.45 30.24 36.25
CA PRO A 5 -30.53 31.50 35.52
C PRO A 5 -31.88 31.65 34.81
N PRO A 6 -32.43 32.87 34.71
CA PRO A 6 -33.72 33.10 34.06
C PRO A 6 -33.65 32.73 32.57
N PRO A 7 -34.76 32.24 31.99
CA PRO A 7 -34.79 31.87 30.58
C PRO A 7 -34.54 33.11 29.69
N PRO A 8 -33.88 32.93 28.52
CA PRO A 8 -33.61 34.03 27.62
C PRO A 8 -34.92 34.66 27.13
N PRO A 9 -34.96 35.99 26.92
CA PRO A 9 -36.15 36.65 26.38
C PRO A 9 -36.49 36.01 25.04
N ALA A 10 -37.76 35.60 24.88
CA ALA A 10 -38.28 35.09 23.62
C ALA A 10 -37.81 36.02 22.50
N ALA A 11 -37.08 35.46 21.52
CA ALA A 11 -36.60 36.19 20.37
C ALA A 11 -37.78 36.97 19.81
N ALA A 12 -37.73 38.31 19.93
CA ALA A 12 -38.73 39.17 19.37
C ALA A 12 -38.80 38.82 17.88
N ALA A 13 -39.89 38.18 17.47
CA ALA A 13 -40.14 37.92 16.07
C ALA A 13 -39.97 39.25 15.36
N SER A 14 -39.16 39.28 14.29
CA SER A 14 -38.99 40.46 13.48
C SER A 14 -40.39 41.04 13.16
N PRO A 15 -40.58 42.37 13.26
CA PRO A 15 -41.89 42.96 12.99
C PRO A 15 -42.38 42.44 11.64
N ARG A 16 -43.55 41.78 11.64
CA ARG A 16 -44.16 41.34 10.38
C ARG A 16 -44.48 42.60 9.60
N ASP A 17 -44.06 42.64 8.36
CA ASP A 17 -44.48 43.71 7.47
C ASP A 17 -46.01 43.64 7.30
N CYS A 18 -46.70 44.69 7.73
CA CYS A 18 -48.15 44.80 7.66
C CYS A 18 -48.63 45.27 6.27
N ARG A 19 -47.71 45.67 5.40
CA ARG A 19 -48.01 46.14 4.04
C ARG A 19 -48.59 45.01 3.18
N VAL A 20 -49.54 45.37 2.32
CA VAL A 20 -50.14 44.41 1.38
C VAL A 20 -49.11 44.02 0.32
N ARG A 21 -48.94 42.72 0.09
CA ARG A 21 -48.00 42.22 -0.92
C ARG A 21 -48.65 42.16 -2.30
N CYS A 22 -48.07 42.92 -3.23
CA CYS A 22 -48.35 42.92 -4.65
C CYS A 22 -47.24 42.19 -5.42
N CYS A 23 -47.59 41.61 -6.57
CA CYS A 23 -46.64 40.86 -7.41
C CYS A 23 -46.10 41.70 -8.58
N SER A 24 -46.82 42.75 -8.99
CA SER A 24 -46.47 43.63 -10.10
C SER A 24 -46.77 45.07 -9.71
N ARG A 25 -45.79 45.96 -9.84
CA ARG A 25 -46.00 47.39 -9.58
C ARG A 25 -46.88 47.99 -10.69
N ARG A 26 -46.74 47.52 -11.93
CA ARG A 26 -47.50 47.99 -13.10
C ARG A 26 -48.98 47.75 -12.94
N GLN A 27 -49.38 46.52 -12.59
CA GLN A 27 -50.79 46.20 -12.37
C GLN A 27 -51.39 47.02 -11.22
N THR A 28 -50.61 47.26 -10.16
CA THR A 28 -51.05 48.10 -9.05
C THR A 28 -51.17 49.57 -9.45
N ALA A 29 -50.28 50.09 -10.29
CA ALA A 29 -50.37 51.44 -10.85
C ALA A 29 -51.61 51.59 -11.75
N GLU A 30 -51.88 50.61 -12.62
CA GLU A 30 -53.09 50.60 -13.48
C GLU A 30 -54.38 50.59 -12.63
N LEU A 31 -54.39 49.87 -11.50
CA LEU A 31 -55.52 49.89 -10.56
C LEU A 31 -55.68 51.24 -9.87
N LEU A 32 -54.58 51.90 -9.48
CA LEU A 32 -54.60 53.24 -8.91
C LEU A 32 -55.17 54.27 -9.90
N ASP A 33 -54.75 54.21 -11.16
CA ASP A 33 -55.28 55.05 -12.24
C ASP A 33 -56.80 54.83 -12.40
N TYR A 34 -57.27 53.59 -12.33
CA TYR A 34 -58.71 53.28 -12.35
C TYR A 34 -59.46 53.84 -11.13
N CYS A 35 -58.78 54.07 -10.01
CA CYS A 35 -59.38 54.62 -8.80
C CYS A 35 -59.49 56.15 -8.83
N GLN A 36 -58.64 56.86 -9.59
CA GLN A 36 -58.64 58.33 -9.66
C GLN A 36 -60.01 58.96 -9.97
N PRO A 37 -60.84 58.43 -10.91
CA PRO A 37 -62.14 59.01 -11.20
C PRO A 37 -63.11 59.03 -10.00
N PHE A 38 -62.98 58.09 -9.06
CA PHE A 38 -63.82 58.08 -7.85
C PHE A 38 -63.46 59.22 -6.91
N VAL A 39 -62.17 59.52 -6.77
CA VAL A 39 -61.67 60.65 -5.98
C VAL A 39 -62.07 61.98 -6.63
N ARG A 40 -62.03 62.06 -7.97
CA ARG A 40 -62.51 63.25 -8.72
C ARG A 40 -64.01 63.49 -8.52
N LYS A 41 -64.84 62.44 -8.63
CA LYS A 41 -66.29 62.52 -8.37
C LYS A 41 -66.63 62.95 -6.95
N LEU A 42 -65.79 62.61 -5.97
CA LEU A 42 -65.96 63.05 -4.59
C LEU A 42 -65.77 64.57 -4.45
N GLY A 43 -64.85 65.16 -5.20
CA GLY A 43 -64.61 66.61 -5.26
C GLY A 43 -65.78 67.39 -5.87
N GLU A 44 -66.45 66.84 -6.89
CA GLU A 44 -67.61 67.50 -7.54
C GLU A 44 -68.76 67.82 -6.58
N GLY A 45 -68.86 67.12 -5.44
CA GLY A 45 -69.87 67.34 -4.41
C GLY A 45 -69.52 68.43 -3.38
N GLN A 46 -68.33 69.07 -3.46
CA GLN A 46 -67.88 70.03 -2.47
C GLN A 46 -68.31 71.48 -2.80
N PRO A 47 -68.79 72.26 -1.81
CA PRO A 47 -69.19 73.66 -1.98
C PRO A 47 -67.95 74.57 -1.92
N VAL A 48 -67.08 74.50 -2.92
CA VAL A 48 -65.81 75.25 -2.99
C VAL A 48 -65.71 75.94 -4.36
N GLU A 49 -65.03 77.09 -4.42
CA GLU A 49 -64.76 77.79 -5.69
C GLU A 49 -64.00 76.87 -6.66
N ALA A 50 -64.35 76.91 -7.95
CA ALA A 50 -63.89 75.92 -8.93
C ALA A 50 -62.35 75.76 -9.00
N GLU A 51 -61.60 76.86 -8.95
CA GLU A 51 -60.13 76.84 -9.04
C GLU A 51 -59.46 76.24 -7.79
N SER A 52 -60.01 76.51 -6.60
CA SER A 52 -59.51 75.90 -5.35
C SER A 52 -59.96 74.45 -5.21
N LEU A 53 -61.10 74.09 -5.80
CA LEU A 53 -61.58 72.72 -5.86
C LEU A 53 -60.69 71.83 -6.74
N GLU A 54 -60.29 72.31 -7.92
CA GLU A 54 -59.39 71.57 -8.81
C GLU A 54 -58.04 71.28 -8.12
N GLN A 55 -57.46 72.27 -7.46
CA GLN A 55 -56.21 72.10 -6.73
C GLN A 55 -56.37 71.10 -5.56
N ALA A 56 -57.48 71.19 -4.82
CA ALA A 56 -57.78 70.26 -3.73
C ALA A 56 -57.99 68.82 -4.22
N VAL A 57 -58.60 68.62 -5.39
CA VAL A 57 -58.78 67.30 -6.00
C VAL A 57 -57.44 66.71 -6.45
N VAL A 58 -56.55 67.51 -7.05
CA VAL A 58 -55.20 67.06 -7.42
C VAL A 58 -54.40 66.64 -6.18
N GLU A 59 -54.45 67.43 -5.11
CA GLU A 59 -53.80 67.11 -3.84
C GLU A 59 -54.40 65.86 -3.20
N ALA A 60 -55.72 65.70 -3.23
CA ALA A 60 -56.41 64.51 -2.71
C ALA A 60 -56.01 63.24 -3.47
N ILE A 61 -55.87 63.30 -4.80
CA ILE A 61 -55.39 62.19 -5.62
C ILE A 61 -53.94 61.84 -5.24
N TRP A 62 -53.06 62.83 -5.16
CA TRP A 62 -51.65 62.62 -4.76
C TRP A 62 -51.54 61.99 -3.37
N ASN A 63 -52.28 62.50 -2.39
CA ASN A 63 -52.30 61.98 -1.03
C ASN A 63 -52.86 60.56 -0.96
N PHE A 64 -53.93 60.26 -1.73
CA PHE A 64 -54.49 58.92 -1.85
C PHE A 64 -53.47 57.94 -2.42
N GLU A 65 -52.85 58.26 -3.55
CA GLU A 65 -51.86 57.40 -4.19
C GLU A 65 -50.66 57.17 -3.29
N THR A 66 -50.11 58.23 -2.70
CA THR A 66 -48.97 58.13 -1.77
C THR A 66 -49.33 57.25 -0.57
N ALA A 67 -50.52 57.43 0.02
CA ALA A 67 -50.98 56.61 1.14
C ALA A 67 -51.10 55.13 0.76
N VAL A 68 -51.59 54.81 -0.45
CA VAL A 68 -51.63 53.41 -0.92
C VAL A 68 -50.22 52.87 -1.14
N GLN A 69 -49.35 53.63 -1.81
CA GLN A 69 -47.97 53.23 -2.11
C GLN A 69 -47.14 52.93 -0.85
N GLU A 70 -47.32 53.71 0.23
CA GLU A 70 -46.65 53.48 1.51
C GLU A 70 -47.16 52.26 2.29
N ASN A 71 -48.35 51.75 1.93
CA ASN A 71 -49.01 50.61 2.59
C ASN A 71 -48.95 49.31 1.78
N ILE A 72 -48.20 49.30 0.68
CA ILE A 72 -47.99 48.10 -0.15
C ILE A 72 -46.50 47.78 -0.29
N THR A 73 -46.21 46.52 -0.61
CA THR A 73 -44.90 46.07 -1.07
C THR A 73 -45.04 45.34 -2.39
N VAL A 74 -44.08 45.53 -3.29
CA VAL A 74 -44.03 44.83 -4.57
C VAL A 74 -42.87 43.84 -4.51
N ASN A 75 -43.18 42.54 -4.57
CA ASN A 75 -42.19 41.47 -4.38
C ASN A 75 -41.38 41.58 -3.08
N GLY A 76 -41.98 42.15 -2.03
CA GLY A 76 -41.35 42.34 -0.72
C GLY A 76 -40.46 43.59 -0.62
N LEU A 77 -40.38 44.40 -1.68
CA LEU A 77 -39.70 45.69 -1.67
C LEU A 77 -40.71 46.84 -1.50
N PRO A 78 -40.33 47.95 -0.86
CA PRO A 78 -41.09 49.19 -0.86
C PRO A 78 -41.35 49.71 -2.29
N TRP A 79 -42.43 50.47 -2.47
CA TRP A 79 -42.84 50.99 -3.78
C TRP A 79 -41.73 51.76 -4.51
N GLN A 80 -40.96 52.58 -3.79
CA GLN A 80 -39.87 53.40 -4.35
C GLN A 80 -38.69 52.57 -4.83
N GLU A 81 -38.44 51.41 -4.20
CA GLU A 81 -37.33 50.51 -4.50
C GLU A 81 -37.70 49.43 -5.52
N SER A 82 -39.00 49.15 -5.67
CA SER A 82 -39.47 48.19 -6.66
C SER A 82 -39.32 48.76 -8.07
N SER A 83 -38.43 48.25 -8.90
CA SER A 83 -38.44 48.60 -10.32
C SER A 83 -39.50 47.77 -11.05
N ASP A 84 -40.36 48.45 -11.80
CA ASP A 84 -40.85 47.87 -13.05
C ASP A 84 -39.95 48.47 -14.10
N ASP A 85 -38.81 47.85 -14.38
CA ASP A 85 -38.12 48.19 -15.61
C ASP A 85 -38.95 47.57 -16.74
N PRO A 86 -39.68 48.37 -17.54
CA PRO A 86 -40.09 47.86 -18.84
C PRO A 86 -38.78 47.58 -19.55
N GLN A 87 -38.39 46.31 -19.64
CA GLN A 87 -37.21 45.87 -20.35
C GLN A 87 -37.11 46.66 -21.65
N ASN A 88 -36.24 47.68 -21.71
CA ASN A 88 -36.28 48.61 -22.82
C ASN A 88 -35.84 47.84 -24.07
N ASP A 89 -36.47 48.07 -25.22
CA ASP A 89 -36.09 47.39 -26.46
C ASP A 89 -34.60 47.58 -26.79
N THR A 90 -33.99 48.67 -26.32
CA THR A 90 -32.53 48.90 -26.40
C THR A 90 -31.71 47.95 -25.53
N ASP A 91 -32.16 47.63 -24.32
CA ASP A 91 -31.46 46.74 -23.39
C ASP A 91 -31.55 45.29 -23.89
N ILE A 92 -32.69 44.91 -24.48
CA ILE A 92 -32.88 43.60 -25.12
C ILE A 92 -31.91 43.43 -26.28
N LYS A 93 -31.87 44.38 -27.23
CA LYS A 93 -30.96 44.31 -28.37
C LYS A 93 -29.49 44.24 -27.95
N LEU A 94 -29.10 45.02 -26.94
CA LEU A 94 -27.73 44.99 -26.42
C LEU A 94 -27.38 43.61 -25.84
N LEU A 95 -28.32 42.94 -25.17
CA LEU A 95 -28.14 41.59 -24.66
C LEU A 95 -28.11 40.55 -25.79
N GLU A 96 -28.93 40.71 -26.82
CA GLU A 96 -28.93 39.86 -28.01
C GLU A 96 -27.60 39.96 -28.78
N ASP A 97 -27.08 41.16 -28.99
CA ASP A 97 -25.79 41.39 -29.65
C ASP A 97 -24.64 40.73 -28.87
N GLN A 98 -24.63 40.86 -27.54
CA GLN A 98 -23.64 40.19 -26.67
C GLN A 98 -23.77 38.66 -26.72
N LEU A 99 -25.01 38.16 -26.75
CA LEU A 99 -25.27 36.74 -26.86
C LEU A 99 -24.75 36.19 -28.19
N ASP A 100 -24.99 36.89 -29.29
CA ASP A 100 -24.52 36.50 -30.63
C ASP A 100 -22.98 36.50 -30.70
N GLU A 101 -22.33 37.51 -30.12
CA GLU A 101 -20.86 37.54 -30.02
C GLU A 101 -20.32 36.31 -29.28
N LEU A 102 -20.91 35.97 -28.13
CA LEU A 102 -20.53 34.79 -27.35
C LEU A 102 -20.82 33.48 -28.10
N ILE A 103 -21.94 33.38 -28.80
CA ILE A 103 -22.28 32.20 -29.61
C ILE A 103 -21.23 32.00 -30.70
N VAL A 104 -20.87 33.05 -31.42
CA VAL A 104 -19.86 33.01 -32.48
C VAL A 104 -18.48 32.66 -31.91
N GLU A 105 -18.09 33.28 -30.79
CA GLU A 105 -16.82 32.95 -30.13
C GLU A 105 -16.79 31.47 -29.76
N VAL A 106 -17.79 30.99 -29.01
CA VAL A 106 -17.85 29.61 -28.53
C VAL A 106 -17.87 28.62 -29.69
N ALA A 107 -18.64 28.89 -30.74
CA ALA A 107 -18.66 28.04 -31.95
C ALA A 107 -17.28 28.01 -32.63
N SER A 108 -16.61 29.15 -32.73
CA SER A 108 -15.25 29.26 -33.27
C SER A 108 -14.23 28.50 -32.43
N LYS A 109 -14.29 28.63 -31.09
CA LYS A 109 -13.43 27.85 -30.17
C LYS A 109 -13.68 26.35 -30.34
N ARG A 110 -14.93 25.90 -30.34
CA ARG A 110 -15.32 24.49 -30.51
C ARG A 110 -14.81 23.91 -31.83
N ASN A 111 -14.76 24.69 -32.91
CA ASN A 111 -14.24 24.22 -34.20
C ASN A 111 -12.69 24.24 -34.27
N GLN A 112 -12.05 25.33 -33.83
CA GLN A 112 -10.62 25.56 -34.06
C GLN A 112 -9.72 24.96 -32.99
N TYR A 113 -10.11 25.02 -31.71
CA TYR A 113 -9.22 24.65 -30.61
C TYR A 113 -8.90 23.16 -30.56
N PRO A 114 -9.86 22.23 -30.78
CA PRO A 114 -9.53 20.81 -30.82
C PRO A 114 -8.46 20.48 -31.86
N ARG A 115 -8.51 21.13 -33.05
CA ARG A 115 -7.50 20.96 -34.10
C ARG A 115 -6.13 21.47 -33.67
N LYS A 116 -6.07 22.67 -33.06
CA LYS A 116 -4.81 23.25 -32.53
C LYS A 116 -4.22 22.38 -31.41
N ILE A 117 -5.04 21.95 -30.46
CA ILE A 117 -4.64 21.07 -29.35
C ILE A 117 -4.13 19.74 -29.89
N GLN A 118 -4.82 19.13 -30.85
CA GLN A 118 -4.42 17.86 -31.45
C GLN A 118 -3.01 17.93 -32.02
N VAL A 119 -2.67 19.00 -32.75
CA VAL A 119 -1.31 19.19 -33.30
C VAL A 119 -0.26 19.17 -32.18
N HIS A 120 -0.48 19.91 -31.10
CA HIS A 120 0.46 19.96 -29.98
C HIS A 120 0.58 18.62 -29.25
N VAL A 121 -0.54 17.94 -29.01
CA VAL A 121 -0.56 16.63 -28.35
C VAL A 121 0.18 15.59 -29.19
N VAL A 122 -0.09 15.54 -30.51
CA VAL A 122 0.60 14.61 -31.42
C VAL A 122 2.10 14.90 -31.45
N GLN A 123 2.52 16.16 -31.52
CA GLN A 123 3.95 16.50 -31.47
C GLN A 123 4.59 16.11 -30.13
N ALA A 124 3.92 16.33 -29.00
CA ALA A 124 4.42 15.95 -27.69
C ALA A 124 4.54 14.43 -27.54
N LEU A 125 3.57 13.66 -28.03
CA LEU A 125 3.61 12.20 -28.05
C LEU A 125 4.76 11.68 -28.93
N LYS A 126 4.96 12.27 -30.12
CA LYS A 126 6.10 11.92 -31.00
C LYS A 126 7.44 12.17 -30.30
N ARG A 127 7.63 13.32 -29.65
CA ARG A 127 8.86 13.62 -28.90
C ARG A 127 9.09 12.66 -27.73
N LYS A 128 8.02 12.30 -27.00
CA LYS A 128 8.12 11.28 -25.93
C LYS A 128 8.50 9.91 -26.49
N GLN A 129 7.94 9.52 -27.62
CA GLN A 129 8.29 8.27 -28.29
C GLN A 129 9.75 8.27 -28.78
N GLU A 130 10.22 9.38 -29.33
CA GLU A 130 11.63 9.55 -29.74
C GLU A 130 12.58 9.44 -28.54
N LEU A 131 12.26 10.09 -27.41
CA LEU A 131 13.03 9.96 -26.17
C LEU A 131 13.06 8.51 -25.66
N LEU A 132 11.94 7.79 -25.74
CA LEU A 132 11.88 6.37 -25.41
C LEU A 132 12.69 5.51 -26.40
N GLY A 133 12.73 5.87 -27.69
CA GLY A 133 13.58 5.20 -28.68
C GLY A 133 15.09 5.36 -28.38
N CYS A 134 15.48 6.51 -27.82
CA CYS A 134 16.84 6.74 -27.31
C CYS A 134 17.16 5.91 -26.06
N TYR A 135 16.13 5.42 -25.34
CA TYR A 135 16.30 4.52 -24.21
C TYR A 135 16.60 3.10 -24.70
N ARG A 136 17.85 2.86 -25.07
CA ARG A 136 18.37 1.51 -25.32
C ARG A 136 18.36 0.73 -23.99
N PRO A 137 17.78 -0.48 -23.92
CA PRO A 137 17.80 -1.28 -22.70
C PRO A 137 19.23 -1.46 -22.22
N LEU A 138 19.49 -1.01 -21.00
CA LEU A 138 20.77 -1.15 -20.30
C LEU A 138 20.90 -2.59 -19.80
N ALA A 139 20.90 -3.54 -20.73
CA ALA A 139 20.98 -4.96 -20.45
C ALA A 139 22.07 -5.59 -21.32
N ASN A 140 23.29 -5.06 -21.20
CA ASN A 140 24.45 -5.92 -21.37
C ASN A 140 24.59 -6.70 -20.06
N HIS A 141 23.80 -7.77 -19.92
CA HIS A 141 24.12 -8.79 -18.92
C HIS A 141 25.47 -9.37 -19.33
N GLN A 142 26.52 -8.87 -18.71
CA GLN A 142 27.85 -9.40 -18.86
C GLN A 142 27.78 -10.83 -18.31
N GLU A 143 27.69 -11.82 -19.20
CA GLU A 143 27.73 -13.22 -18.84
C GLU A 143 29.00 -13.46 -18.02
N ILE A 144 28.83 -13.78 -16.74
CA ILE A 144 29.92 -14.19 -15.87
C ILE A 144 30.34 -15.57 -16.35
N LYS A 145 31.29 -15.65 -17.28
CA LYS A 145 31.93 -16.91 -17.66
C LYS A 145 32.88 -17.32 -16.55
N ALA A 146 32.75 -18.56 -16.09
CA ALA A 146 33.69 -19.14 -15.13
C ALA A 146 35.09 -19.22 -15.76
N GLU A 147 36.09 -18.82 -14.99
CA GLU A 147 37.49 -18.74 -15.41
C GLU A 147 38.06 -20.16 -15.64
N PRO A 148 38.56 -20.49 -16.84
CA PRO A 148 39.04 -21.85 -17.18
C PRO A 148 40.24 -22.30 -16.34
N SER A 149 40.96 -21.37 -15.70
CA SER A 149 42.05 -21.66 -14.77
C SER A 149 41.59 -22.38 -13.49
N GLN A 150 40.32 -22.27 -13.09
CA GLN A 150 39.78 -22.95 -11.92
C GLN A 150 39.67 -24.47 -12.13
N ASP A 151 39.37 -24.92 -13.34
CA ASP A 151 39.17 -26.34 -13.64
C ASP A 151 40.50 -27.12 -13.60
N SER A 152 41.59 -26.55 -14.11
CA SER A 152 42.92 -27.15 -14.01
C SER A 152 43.37 -27.29 -12.56
N ARG A 153 43.17 -26.25 -11.75
CA ARG A 153 43.52 -26.28 -10.31
C ARG A 153 42.69 -27.30 -9.53
N MET A 154 41.40 -27.45 -9.87
CA MET A 154 40.56 -28.48 -9.28
C MET A 154 40.98 -29.89 -9.71
N ALA A 155 41.43 -30.08 -10.95
CA ALA A 155 41.94 -31.38 -11.41
C ALA A 155 43.23 -31.78 -10.68
N ASP A 156 44.18 -30.85 -10.53
CA ASP A 156 45.43 -31.07 -9.80
C ASP A 156 45.17 -31.37 -8.33
N LEU A 157 44.26 -30.63 -7.68
CA LEU A 157 43.88 -30.88 -6.28
C LEU A 157 43.25 -32.26 -6.09
N ARG A 158 42.39 -32.69 -7.02
CA ARG A 158 41.77 -34.03 -7.00
C ARG A 158 42.83 -35.12 -7.16
N LEU A 159 43.77 -34.94 -8.07
CA LEU A 159 44.86 -35.90 -8.29
C LEU A 159 45.77 -35.98 -7.06
N SER A 160 46.17 -34.84 -6.49
CA SER A 160 46.97 -34.76 -5.27
C SER A 160 46.28 -35.45 -4.09
N THR A 161 44.99 -35.18 -3.88
CA THR A 161 44.19 -35.81 -2.81
C THR A 161 44.09 -37.33 -3.01
N LYS A 162 43.92 -37.79 -4.26
CA LYS A 162 43.88 -39.23 -4.56
C LYS A 162 45.22 -39.90 -4.24
N THR A 163 46.34 -39.30 -4.64
CA THR A 163 47.67 -39.83 -4.34
C THR A 163 47.92 -39.87 -2.83
N ALA A 164 47.68 -38.77 -2.12
CA ALA A 164 47.81 -38.72 -0.67
C ALA A 164 46.94 -39.78 0.04
N SER A 165 45.69 -39.98 -0.42
CA SER A 165 44.81 -41.01 0.15
C SER A 165 45.32 -42.44 -0.04
N ARG A 166 45.96 -42.72 -1.18
CA ARG A 166 46.58 -44.02 -1.46
C ARG A 166 47.80 -44.23 -0.57
N ASP A 167 48.67 -43.23 -0.49
CA ASP A 167 49.91 -43.32 0.28
C ASP A 167 49.62 -43.51 1.78
N ILE A 168 48.60 -42.81 2.31
CA ILE A 168 48.10 -43.02 3.68
C ILE A 168 47.57 -44.45 3.84
N GLY A 169 46.78 -44.95 2.89
CA GLY A 169 46.24 -46.31 2.93
C GLY A 169 47.32 -47.39 2.89
N GLU A 170 48.35 -47.20 2.08
CA GLU A 170 49.51 -48.10 2.00
C GLU A 170 50.35 -48.05 3.28
N SER A 171 50.58 -46.85 3.82
CA SER A 171 51.29 -46.65 5.09
C SER A 171 50.56 -47.28 6.27
N PHE A 172 49.22 -47.21 6.29
CA PHE A 172 48.44 -47.84 7.35
C PHE A 172 48.54 -49.38 7.27
N LYS A 173 48.48 -49.95 6.06
CA LYS A 173 48.68 -51.40 5.86
C LYS A 173 50.07 -51.85 6.28
N SER A 174 51.10 -51.09 5.91
CA SER A 174 52.48 -51.43 6.28
C SER A 174 52.68 -51.33 7.80
N LEU A 175 52.13 -50.31 8.44
CA LEU A 175 52.12 -50.17 9.90
C LEU A 175 51.45 -51.36 10.57
N SER A 176 50.26 -51.78 10.14
CA SER A 176 49.58 -52.97 10.69
C SER A 176 50.44 -54.22 10.60
N SER A 177 51.11 -54.44 9.45
CA SER A 177 52.02 -55.58 9.28
C SER A 177 53.26 -55.51 10.19
N LEU A 178 53.75 -54.30 10.49
CA LEU A 178 54.88 -54.08 11.38
C LEU A 178 54.49 -54.34 12.84
N VAL A 179 53.30 -53.91 13.25
CA VAL A 179 52.73 -54.19 14.57
C VAL A 179 52.61 -55.70 14.79
N GLU A 180 52.07 -56.44 13.82
CA GLU A 180 51.97 -57.91 13.90
C GLU A 180 53.34 -58.58 14.07
N LYS A 181 54.36 -58.12 13.32
CA LYS A 181 55.73 -58.61 13.49
C LYS A 181 56.31 -58.30 14.87
N ALA A 182 56.08 -57.09 15.38
CA ALA A 182 56.55 -56.67 16.71
C ALA A 182 55.88 -57.49 17.83
N GLU A 183 54.58 -57.77 17.73
CA GLU A 183 53.87 -58.68 18.64
C GLU A 183 54.43 -60.10 18.55
N GLY A 184 54.72 -60.58 17.34
CA GLY A 184 55.39 -61.86 17.11
C GLY A 184 56.74 -61.96 17.83
N PHE A 185 57.59 -60.93 17.72
CA PHE A 185 58.86 -60.86 18.45
C PHE A 185 58.66 -60.77 19.97
N SER A 186 57.72 -59.96 20.44
CA SER A 186 57.37 -59.84 21.86
C SER A 186 56.99 -61.21 22.46
N LYS A 187 56.18 -61.99 21.72
CA LYS A 187 55.79 -63.35 22.12
C LYS A 187 56.98 -64.33 22.13
N ALA A 188 57.88 -64.24 21.16
CA ALA A 188 59.08 -65.10 21.15
C ALA A 188 60.01 -64.80 22.33
N LEU A 189 60.22 -63.51 22.64
CA LEU A 189 61.04 -63.08 23.77
C LEU A 189 60.42 -63.48 25.12
N SER A 190 59.09 -63.44 25.26
CA SER A 190 58.42 -63.88 26.50
C SER A 190 58.50 -65.39 26.75
N MET A 191 58.69 -66.21 25.70
CA MET A 191 58.88 -67.67 25.83
C MET A 191 60.34 -68.09 26.09
N GLN A 192 61.30 -67.19 25.93
CA GLN A 192 62.73 -67.49 26.12
C GLN A 192 63.12 -67.85 27.58
N PRO A 193 62.59 -67.19 28.63
CA PRO A 193 62.83 -67.55 30.02
C PRO A 193 62.28 -68.95 30.37
N THR A 194 61.17 -69.35 29.75
CA THR A 194 60.53 -70.65 29.98
C THR A 194 61.39 -71.80 29.44
N LEU A 195 62.05 -71.61 28.30
CA LEU A 195 62.99 -72.59 27.73
C LEU A 195 64.25 -72.76 28.58
N GLY A 196 64.77 -71.68 29.16
CA GLY A 196 65.90 -71.74 30.11
C GLY A 196 65.57 -72.55 31.36
N LEU A 197 64.39 -72.32 31.95
CA LEU A 197 63.89 -73.09 33.10
C LEU A 197 63.68 -74.58 32.78
N CYS A 198 63.16 -74.91 31.58
CA CYS A 198 63.00 -76.30 31.15
C CYS A 198 64.34 -77.04 31.02
N LYS A 199 65.40 -76.39 30.51
CA LYS A 199 66.75 -77.00 30.44
C LYS A 199 67.31 -77.31 31.82
N LEU A 200 67.14 -76.39 32.77
CA LEU A 200 67.59 -76.56 34.15
C LEU A 200 66.85 -77.72 34.85
N HIS A 201 65.54 -77.82 34.65
CA HIS A 201 64.75 -78.95 35.18
C HIS A 201 65.15 -80.30 34.54
N GLN A 202 65.50 -80.32 33.25
CA GLN A 202 65.94 -81.53 32.57
C GLN A 202 67.30 -82.02 33.10
N GLU A 203 68.27 -81.13 33.34
CA GLU A 203 69.57 -81.53 33.90
C GLU A 203 69.48 -82.07 35.33
N ILE A 204 68.65 -81.45 36.19
CA ILE A 204 68.49 -81.89 37.59
C ILE A 204 67.78 -83.25 37.67
N CYS A 205 66.82 -83.52 36.78
CA CYS A 205 66.04 -84.75 36.83
C CYS A 205 66.69 -85.97 36.13
N SER A 206 67.71 -85.79 35.29
CA SER A 206 68.20 -86.87 34.40
C SER A 206 69.40 -87.68 34.91
N GLY A 207 69.88 -87.44 36.13
CA GLY A 207 71.03 -88.16 36.69
C GLY A 207 70.70 -89.31 37.66
N SER A 208 69.43 -89.67 37.87
CA SER A 208 69.06 -90.76 38.79
C SER A 208 68.67 -92.04 38.03
N GLU A 209 69.45 -93.10 38.24
CA GLU A 209 69.21 -94.44 37.71
C GLU A 209 68.19 -95.24 38.54
N VAL A 210 67.32 -95.95 37.81
CA VAL A 210 66.72 -97.25 38.17
C VAL A 210 65.59 -97.25 39.23
N LYS A 211 64.44 -96.71 38.80
CA LYS A 211 63.13 -97.39 38.58
C LYS A 211 62.58 -98.42 39.60
N ARG A 212 61.53 -98.02 40.35
CA ARG A 212 60.15 -98.64 40.42
C ARG A 212 59.27 -97.96 41.48
N ARG A 213 58.21 -97.21 41.11
CA ARG A 213 56.76 -97.58 41.04
C ARG A 213 56.21 -98.12 42.40
N ILE A 214 55.31 -97.42 43.12
CA ILE A 214 53.82 -97.52 43.01
C ILE A 214 53.10 -96.50 43.97
N THR A 215 52.05 -95.84 43.45
CA THR A 215 50.84 -95.14 44.03
C THR A 215 50.87 -94.23 45.26
N LEU A 216 50.29 -93.01 45.13
CA LEU A 216 48.95 -92.67 45.67
C LEU A 216 48.44 -91.30 45.16
N LYS A 217 47.11 -91.18 45.17
CA LYS A 217 46.25 -90.10 44.69
C LYS A 217 46.28 -88.89 45.62
N SER A 218 46.14 -87.68 45.06
CA SER A 218 45.35 -86.62 45.70
C SER A 218 44.83 -85.61 44.66
N LYS A 219 43.49 -85.55 44.60
CA LYS A 219 42.64 -84.65 43.83
C LYS A 219 42.94 -83.18 44.17
N ILE A 220 42.93 -82.28 43.18
CA ILE A 220 42.22 -80.99 43.28
C ILE A 220 41.54 -80.70 41.92
N PHE A 221 40.22 -80.57 41.99
CA PHE A 221 39.30 -80.06 40.97
C PHE A 221 39.39 -78.53 40.89
N LEU A 222 39.07 -77.97 39.71
CA LEU A 222 38.46 -76.66 39.38
C LEU A 222 39.09 -76.14 38.07
N SER A 223 38.57 -76.45 36.87
CA SER A 223 37.38 -75.90 36.19
C SER A 223 37.29 -74.37 36.16
N GLN A 224 37.50 -73.83 34.94
CA GLN A 224 36.78 -72.75 34.23
C GLN A 224 36.22 -71.53 34.99
N VAL A 225 36.35 -70.36 34.35
CA VAL A 225 35.35 -69.29 34.10
C VAL A 225 36.14 -68.06 33.62
N GLU A 226 36.18 -67.77 32.31
CA GLU A 226 35.21 -66.99 31.51
C GLU A 226 35.28 -65.47 31.79
N VAL A 227 35.66 -64.71 30.77
CA VAL A 227 35.59 -63.24 30.73
C VAL A 227 35.13 -62.82 29.33
N THR A 228 34.09 -62.00 29.29
CA THR A 228 33.54 -61.30 28.10
C THR A 228 32.93 -59.98 28.62
N PRO A 229 32.58 -58.96 27.79
CA PRO A 229 33.19 -58.32 26.60
C PRO A 229 33.27 -56.76 26.80
N PRO A 230 33.46 -55.89 25.77
CA PRO A 230 32.29 -55.36 25.02
C PRO A 230 32.51 -54.98 23.53
N GLU A 231 31.41 -54.99 22.76
CA GLU A 231 31.26 -54.38 21.42
C GLU A 231 30.76 -52.94 21.51
N SER A 232 31.07 -52.10 20.51
CA SER A 232 30.31 -50.88 20.22
C SER A 232 30.10 -50.73 18.71
N GLY A 233 28.82 -50.71 18.31
CA GLY A 233 28.33 -50.56 16.94
C GLY A 233 27.90 -49.13 16.62
N THR A 234 27.92 -48.82 15.33
CA THR A 234 27.71 -47.51 14.69
C THR A 234 26.26 -47.32 14.20
N SER A 235 25.93 -46.07 13.87
CA SER A 235 24.98 -45.62 12.83
C SER A 235 23.60 -45.15 13.33
N ASN A 236 23.15 -43.99 12.81
CA ASN A 236 21.96 -43.91 11.93
C ASN A 236 21.80 -42.50 11.34
N SER A 237 21.47 -42.46 10.05
CA SER A 237 21.18 -41.27 9.25
C SER A 237 19.70 -41.24 8.87
N ILE A 238 19.04 -40.09 9.00
CA ILE A 238 17.70 -39.85 8.45
C ILE A 238 17.65 -38.40 7.93
N LEU A 239 17.47 -38.22 6.62
CA LEU A 239 17.12 -36.93 6.01
C LEU A 239 15.79 -37.06 5.27
N LEU A 240 14.76 -36.38 5.80
CA LEU A 240 13.43 -36.24 5.22
C LEU A 240 13.44 -35.28 4.03
N LYS A 241 12.87 -35.69 2.89
CA LYS A 241 12.63 -34.80 1.75
C LYS A 241 11.37 -33.96 1.97
N LYS A 242 11.50 -32.63 1.91
CA LYS A 242 10.37 -31.68 1.87
C LYS A 242 10.25 -31.08 0.47
N LYS A 243 9.13 -31.35 -0.20
CA LYS A 243 8.75 -30.78 -1.52
C LYS A 243 8.19 -29.36 -1.32
N ARG A 244 8.77 -28.34 -1.97
CA ARG A 244 8.19 -26.97 -2.01
C ARG A 244 7.22 -26.83 -3.20
N ARG A 245 6.10 -26.14 -2.96
CA ARG A 245 5.17 -25.66 -4.00
C ARG A 245 5.74 -24.43 -4.69
N SER A 246 5.50 -24.35 -6.00
CA SER A 246 5.84 -23.24 -6.89
C SER A 246 4.97 -22.02 -6.60
N TYR A 247 5.59 -20.85 -6.40
CA TYR A 247 4.90 -19.56 -6.37
C TYR A 247 4.73 -19.04 -7.81
N SER A 248 3.51 -18.64 -8.17
CA SER A 248 3.23 -17.84 -9.38
C SER A 248 3.42 -16.35 -9.09
N PRO A 249 3.98 -15.53 -10.00
CA PRO A 249 4.10 -14.10 -9.78
C PRO A 249 2.80 -13.39 -10.21
N GLN A 250 2.03 -12.93 -9.24
CA GLN A 250 0.86 -12.08 -9.45
C GLN A 250 1.33 -10.63 -9.60
N LYS A 251 1.13 -10.05 -10.79
CA LYS A 251 1.51 -8.66 -11.11
C LYS A 251 0.57 -7.70 -10.39
N HIS A 252 1.08 -6.95 -9.41
CA HIS A 252 0.37 -5.83 -8.80
C HIS A 252 0.66 -4.54 -9.59
N TYR A 253 -0.38 -3.87 -10.08
CA TYR A 253 -0.29 -2.48 -10.56
C TYR A 253 -0.46 -1.52 -9.37
N PRO A 254 0.19 -0.35 -9.37
CA PRO A 254 0.01 0.63 -8.29
C PRO A 254 -1.39 1.28 -8.40
N LEU A 255 -2.20 1.08 -7.36
CA LEU A 255 -3.46 1.81 -7.17
C LEU A 255 -3.12 3.24 -6.73
N ARG A 256 -3.60 4.25 -7.46
CA ARG A 256 -3.55 5.64 -6.97
C ARG A 256 -4.59 5.80 -5.85
N ALA A 257 -4.18 6.37 -4.73
CA ALA A 257 -5.09 6.86 -3.72
C ALA A 257 -5.87 8.07 -4.27
N GLY A 258 -7.19 7.98 -4.29
CA GLY A 258 -8.07 9.14 -4.54
C GLY A 258 -8.11 10.00 -3.28
N VAL A 259 -7.70 11.26 -3.41
CA VAL A 259 -7.90 12.27 -2.36
C VAL A 259 -9.32 12.79 -2.53
N ILE A 260 -10.18 12.52 -1.55
CA ILE A 260 -11.50 13.12 -1.43
C ILE A 260 -11.32 14.33 -0.52
N ASN A 261 -11.38 15.54 -1.07
CA ASN A 261 -11.54 16.75 -0.27
C ASN A 261 -13.04 16.93 -0.05
N LEU A 262 -13.48 16.82 1.19
CA LEU A 262 -14.80 17.22 1.65
C LEU A 262 -14.67 18.60 2.27
N ASP A 263 -14.86 19.64 1.46
CA ASP A 263 -15.23 20.96 1.96
C ASP A 263 -16.73 21.12 1.75
N THR A 264 -17.51 20.89 2.81
CA THR A 264 -18.81 21.54 3.05
C THR A 264 -19.09 21.53 4.55
#